data_AF-A0A1W9PQE4-F1
#
_entry.id   AF-A0A1W9PQE4-F1
#
_cell.length_a   1.000
_cell.length_b   1.000
_cell.length_c   1.000
_cell.angle_alpha   90.00
_cell.angle_beta   90.00
_cell.angle_gamma   90.00
#
_symmetry.space_group_name_H-M   'P 1'
#
loop_
_entity.id
_entity.type
_entity.pdbx_description
1 polymer ?
#
loop_
_entity_poly.entity_id
_entity_poly.type
_entity_poly.pdbx_seq_one_letter_code
_entity_poly.pdbx_strand_id
1 'polypeptide(L)'
;MEIKMKKTKNQTRSQASSQRLKDNVTPVAVIGMGCLFPGSDTIEGYWRDITAGRDMITEVPPNHFLIDHYFDPDPLVPDKTYCRRGAFLSPVEFDPMAFGIPPKNLAATDTSQLLSMLVAEQVLENAFNGQLKDMDRSRISVIMGVAAGLELLGEMANRLVKPNWVKGMREAGLAEDEVEDICKRIMATHAPWNESTFPGLLGNVVTGRIANYFDLGGINCTSDAACASSFSALSQGLNELYTGASDVVIAGGADTNNGPFLFVSFSKTPALSPTHDCRPFSDKADGMVLGEGIGMIAIKRLDIGRQRNKYLCTVCPGPGCRPQTML
;
A
#
# COMPACT_ATOMS: atom_id res chain seq x y z
N MET A 1 -4.21 -59.46 13.06
CA MET A 1 -5.29 -59.50 12.05
C MET A 1 -5.33 -58.12 11.40
N GLU A 2 -4.60 -57.92 10.30
CA GLU A 2 -4.50 -56.61 9.62
C GLU A 2 -5.71 -56.39 8.71
N ILE A 3 -6.47 -55.32 8.96
CA ILE A 3 -7.56 -54.88 8.08
C ILE A 3 -6.95 -53.97 7.01
N LYS A 4 -6.70 -54.50 5.81
CA LYS A 4 -6.37 -53.68 4.63
C LYS A 4 -7.64 -52.96 4.14
N MET A 5 -7.75 -51.66 4.45
CA MET A 5 -8.76 -50.80 3.83
C MET A 5 -8.51 -50.69 2.31
N LYS A 6 -9.47 -51.14 1.51
CA LYS A 6 -9.52 -50.88 0.06
C LYS A 6 -9.84 -49.40 -0.17
N LYS A 7 -8.94 -48.67 -0.82
CA LYS A 7 -9.24 -47.32 -1.36
C LYS A 7 -10.44 -47.42 -2.32
N THR A 8 -11.52 -46.71 -2.00
CA THR A 8 -12.75 -46.66 -2.80
C THR A 8 -12.53 -45.84 -4.07
N LYS A 9 -13.18 -46.19 -5.19
CA LYS A 9 -13.11 -45.50 -6.51
C LYS A 9 -13.26 -43.96 -6.45
N ASN A 10 -13.89 -43.41 -5.42
CA ASN A 10 -14.01 -41.96 -5.20
C ASN A 10 -12.69 -41.27 -4.79
N GLN A 11 -11.80 -41.94 -4.06
CA GLN A 11 -10.49 -41.38 -3.69
C GLN A 11 -9.57 -41.25 -4.91
N THR A 12 -9.64 -42.19 -5.86
CA THR A 12 -8.85 -42.17 -7.10
C THR A 12 -9.31 -41.07 -8.06
N ARG A 13 -10.62 -40.76 -8.10
CA ARG A 13 -11.19 -39.68 -8.92
C ARG A 13 -10.84 -38.29 -8.38
N SER A 14 -10.88 -38.12 -7.06
CA SER A 14 -10.46 -36.89 -6.35
C SER A 14 -8.96 -36.61 -6.49
N GLN A 15 -8.11 -37.65 -6.44
CA GLN A 15 -6.68 -37.50 -6.68
C GLN A 15 -6.39 -37.19 -8.16
N ALA A 16 -7.07 -37.84 -9.11
CA ALA A 16 -6.89 -37.57 -10.55
C ALA A 16 -7.40 -36.17 -10.99
N SER A 17 -8.47 -35.65 -10.38
CA SER A 17 -8.93 -34.27 -10.63
C SER A 17 -7.98 -33.23 -10.03
N SER A 18 -7.46 -33.48 -8.83
CA SER A 18 -6.41 -32.65 -8.21
C SER A 18 -5.10 -32.68 -8.99
N GLN A 19 -4.72 -33.83 -9.57
CA GLN A 19 -3.55 -33.95 -10.44
C GLN A 19 -3.74 -33.21 -11.78
N ARG A 20 -4.91 -33.33 -12.44
CA ARG A 20 -5.19 -32.61 -13.70
C ARG A 20 -5.22 -31.09 -13.54
N LEU A 21 -5.66 -30.58 -12.38
CA LEU A 21 -5.59 -29.15 -12.08
C LEU A 21 -4.15 -28.66 -11.92
N LYS A 22 -3.23 -29.52 -11.44
CA LYS A 22 -1.80 -29.18 -11.29
C LYS A 22 -1.07 -29.09 -12.63
N ASP A 23 -1.50 -29.83 -13.64
CA ASP A 23 -0.81 -29.90 -14.95
C ASP A 23 -1.28 -28.81 -15.95
N ASN A 24 -2.34 -28.05 -15.63
CA ASN A 24 -3.01 -27.16 -16.59
C ASN A 24 -2.94 -25.66 -16.27
N VAL A 25 -2.22 -25.25 -15.22
CA VAL A 25 -2.11 -23.83 -14.88
C VAL A 25 -0.76 -23.30 -15.33
N THR A 26 -0.78 -22.39 -16.30
CA THR A 26 0.42 -21.67 -16.74
C THR A 26 1.03 -20.94 -15.54
N PRO A 27 2.30 -21.20 -15.17
CA PRO A 27 2.95 -20.46 -14.10
C PRO A 27 2.97 -18.97 -14.40
N VAL A 28 2.97 -18.13 -13.37
CA VAL A 28 3.15 -16.69 -13.50
C VAL A 28 4.54 -16.32 -12.99
N ALA A 29 5.26 -15.52 -13.74
CA ALA A 29 6.56 -15.00 -13.36
C ALA A 29 6.43 -13.57 -12.83
N VAL A 30 7.17 -13.26 -11.77
CA VAL A 30 7.48 -11.88 -11.37
C VAL A 30 8.62 -11.40 -12.26
N ILE A 31 8.36 -10.36 -13.04
CA ILE A 31 9.28 -9.81 -14.03
C ILE A 31 9.93 -8.50 -13.57
N GLY A 32 9.34 -7.79 -12.61
CA GLY A 32 9.91 -6.58 -12.01
C GLY A 32 9.32 -6.33 -10.62
N MET A 33 10.05 -5.59 -9.80
CA MET A 33 9.68 -5.24 -8.42
C MET A 33 10.13 -3.82 -8.11
N GLY A 34 9.43 -3.16 -7.19
CA GLY A 34 9.80 -1.86 -6.66
C GLY A 34 9.19 -1.67 -5.28
N CYS A 35 9.81 -0.85 -4.43
CA CYS A 35 9.28 -0.57 -3.11
C CYS A 35 9.77 0.75 -2.52
N LEU A 36 8.97 1.29 -1.60
CA LEU A 36 9.38 2.24 -0.58
C LEU A 36 8.96 1.65 0.76
N PHE A 37 9.93 1.37 1.63
CA PHE A 37 9.70 0.86 2.99
C PHE A 37 10.54 1.66 4.00
N PRO A 38 10.18 1.61 5.30
CA PRO A 38 10.97 2.23 6.35
C PRO A 38 12.44 1.80 6.25
N GLY A 39 13.35 2.78 6.15
CA GLY A 39 14.80 2.56 6.02
C GLY A 39 15.34 2.35 4.60
N SER A 40 14.50 2.06 3.60
CA SER A 40 14.96 1.81 2.23
C SER A 40 13.94 2.21 1.15
N ASP A 41 14.44 2.90 0.13
CA ASP A 41 13.71 3.29 -1.09
C ASP A 41 13.97 2.35 -2.29
N THR A 42 14.71 1.27 -2.07
CA THR A 42 15.07 0.27 -3.08
C THR A 42 14.85 -1.16 -2.56
N ILE A 43 14.66 -2.11 -3.48
CA ILE A 43 14.50 -3.53 -3.18
C ILE A 43 15.78 -4.11 -2.57
N GLU A 44 16.95 -3.73 -3.09
CA GLU A 44 18.25 -4.17 -2.61
C GLU A 44 18.51 -3.67 -1.18
N GLY A 45 18.18 -2.41 -0.90
CA GLY A 45 18.28 -1.84 0.43
C GLY A 45 17.34 -2.55 1.41
N TYR A 46 16.09 -2.79 1.01
CA TYR A 46 15.11 -3.48 1.83
C TYR A 46 15.53 -4.93 2.13
N TRP A 47 16.03 -5.64 1.12
CA TRP A 47 16.58 -6.98 1.31
C TRP A 47 17.78 -6.99 2.26
N ARG A 48 18.65 -5.98 2.16
CA ARG A 48 19.78 -5.80 3.07
C ARG A 48 19.33 -5.50 4.50
N ASP A 49 18.22 -4.80 4.71
CA ASP A 49 17.63 -4.55 6.03
C ASP A 49 17.09 -5.84 6.65
N ILE A 50 16.33 -6.62 5.87
CA ILE A 50 15.77 -7.92 6.30
C ILE A 50 16.90 -8.88 6.68
N THR A 51 17.87 -9.07 5.79
CA THR A 51 18.96 -10.05 6.00
C THR A 51 19.90 -9.68 7.13
N ALA A 52 20.03 -8.37 7.44
CA ALA A 52 20.78 -7.89 8.59
C ALA A 52 19.95 -7.89 9.89
N GLY A 53 18.65 -8.20 9.85
CA GLY A 53 17.77 -8.17 11.01
C GLY A 53 17.62 -6.78 11.62
N ARG A 54 17.60 -5.72 10.80
CA ARG A 54 17.47 -4.34 11.29
C ARG A 54 16.03 -4.04 11.71
N ASP A 55 15.89 -3.46 12.92
CA ASP A 55 14.62 -2.90 13.40
C ASP A 55 14.48 -1.47 12.87
N MET A 56 13.40 -1.23 12.11
CA MET A 56 13.06 0.09 11.54
C MET A 56 11.92 0.79 12.29
N ILE A 57 11.47 0.22 13.41
CA ILE A 57 10.46 0.84 14.26
C ILE A 57 11.12 1.96 15.08
N THR A 58 10.60 3.16 14.97
CA THR A 58 11.11 4.36 15.64
C THR A 58 10.01 5.02 16.48
N GLU A 59 10.35 6.00 17.31
CA GLU A 59 9.34 6.93 17.85
C GLU A 59 8.71 7.71 16.70
N VAL A 60 7.45 8.14 16.85
CA VAL A 60 6.78 8.98 15.85
C VAL A 60 7.66 10.19 15.51
N PRO A 61 8.05 10.37 14.23
CA PRO A 61 8.84 11.51 13.82
C PRO A 61 8.09 12.84 14.04
N PRO A 62 8.74 13.90 14.55
CA PRO A 62 8.08 15.20 14.78
C PRO A 62 7.50 15.86 13.53
N ASN A 63 7.97 15.46 12.34
CA ASN A 63 7.46 15.94 11.05
C ASN A 63 6.22 15.18 10.56
N HIS A 64 5.84 14.05 11.17
CA HIS A 64 4.57 13.37 10.92
C HIS A 64 3.48 13.98 11.79
N PHE A 65 3.65 13.91 13.11
CA PHE A 65 2.83 14.63 14.08
C PHE A 65 3.51 14.66 15.44
N LEU A 66 3.09 15.61 16.29
CA LEU A 66 3.56 15.70 17.66
C LEU A 66 2.83 14.67 18.52
N ILE A 67 3.46 13.51 18.72
CA ILE A 67 2.88 12.39 19.47
C ILE A 67 2.45 12.77 20.90
N ASP A 68 3.15 13.69 21.56
CA ASP A 68 2.79 14.16 22.91
C ASP A 68 1.41 14.81 22.99
N HIS A 69 0.86 15.32 21.88
CA HIS A 69 -0.51 15.84 21.85
C HIS A 69 -1.56 14.73 21.94
N TYR A 70 -1.20 13.51 21.55
CA TYR A 70 -2.12 12.37 21.41
C TYR A 70 -1.79 11.21 22.34
N PHE A 71 -0.60 11.19 22.95
CA PHE A 71 -0.17 10.10 23.83
C PHE A 71 -0.86 10.16 25.19
N ASP A 72 -1.35 9.01 25.65
CA ASP A 72 -1.68 8.76 27.05
C ASP A 72 -1.47 7.27 27.33
N PRO A 73 -0.74 6.89 28.39
CA PRO A 73 -0.52 5.47 28.70
C PRO A 73 -1.80 4.74 29.11
N ASP A 74 -2.86 5.44 29.54
CA ASP A 74 -4.15 4.83 29.85
C ASP A 74 -4.99 4.66 28.56
N PRO A 75 -5.25 3.41 28.11
CA PRO A 75 -6.02 3.16 26.90
C PRO A 75 -7.48 3.65 26.98
N LEU A 76 -7.99 3.95 28.18
CA LEU A 76 -9.36 4.42 28.39
C LEU A 76 -9.53 5.92 28.16
N VAL A 77 -8.44 6.70 28.18
CA VAL A 77 -8.52 8.16 28.01
C VAL A 77 -9.01 8.47 26.60
N PRO A 78 -10.17 9.15 26.42
CA PRO A 78 -10.74 9.42 25.10
C PRO A 78 -9.76 10.13 24.17
N ASP A 79 -9.84 9.83 22.87
CA ASP A 79 -9.08 10.50 21.81
C ASP A 79 -7.54 10.45 21.94
N LYS A 80 -7.03 9.51 22.75
CA LYS A 80 -5.60 9.26 22.95
C LYS A 80 -5.13 7.91 22.41
N THR A 81 -3.84 7.84 22.07
CA THR A 81 -3.10 6.63 21.74
C THR A 81 -2.16 6.26 22.88
N TYR A 82 -2.09 4.98 23.23
CA TYR A 82 -1.06 4.48 24.17
C TYR A 82 0.18 3.99 23.44
N CYS A 83 0.20 3.97 22.11
CA CYS A 83 1.39 3.66 21.33
C CYS A 83 2.01 4.94 20.77
N ARG A 84 3.33 5.00 20.79
CA ARG A 84 4.15 6.14 20.35
C ARG A 84 5.29 5.74 19.42
N ARG A 85 5.31 4.47 18.99
CA ARG A 85 6.24 3.95 18.00
C ARG A 85 5.52 3.41 16.77
N GLY A 86 6.21 3.48 15.64
CA GLY A 86 5.76 2.98 14.34
C GLY A 86 6.93 2.89 13.37
N ALA A 87 6.69 2.37 12.18
CA ALA A 87 7.65 2.34 11.09
C ALA A 87 7.21 3.31 10.00
N PHE A 88 8.05 4.30 9.70
CA PHE A 88 7.70 5.44 8.85
C PHE A 88 8.61 5.48 7.63
N LEU A 89 8.09 5.95 6.50
CA LEU A 89 8.90 6.17 5.31
C LEU A 89 9.94 7.26 5.58
N SER A 90 11.15 7.05 5.09
CA SER A 90 12.16 8.11 5.03
C SER A 90 11.68 9.21 4.07
N PRO A 91 12.11 10.47 4.25
CA PRO A 91 11.86 11.51 3.26
C PRO A 91 12.33 11.05 1.87
N VAL A 92 11.45 11.15 0.87
CA VAL A 92 11.73 10.77 -0.51
C VAL A 92 11.77 12.03 -1.37
N GLU A 93 12.81 12.18 -2.18
CA GLU A 93 12.84 13.25 -3.18
C GLU A 93 11.84 12.94 -4.30
N PHE A 94 10.97 13.89 -4.61
CA PHE A 94 9.97 13.76 -5.66
C PHE A 94 10.03 14.99 -6.56
N ASP A 95 10.31 14.78 -7.86
CA ASP A 95 10.21 15.84 -8.87
C ASP A 95 8.81 15.85 -9.49
N PRO A 96 7.92 16.77 -9.07
CA PRO A 96 6.56 16.80 -9.59
C PRO A 96 6.52 17.11 -11.09
N MET A 97 7.48 17.88 -11.61
CA MET A 97 7.51 18.23 -13.03
C MET A 97 7.89 17.04 -13.90
N ALA A 98 8.80 16.18 -13.43
CA ALA A 98 9.13 14.93 -14.10
C ALA A 98 7.88 14.05 -14.25
N PHE A 99 7.01 14.02 -13.24
CA PHE A 99 5.76 13.26 -13.25
C PHE A 99 4.54 14.00 -13.84
N GLY A 100 4.76 15.15 -14.50
CA GLY A 100 3.68 15.91 -15.14
C GLY A 100 2.69 16.56 -14.15
N ILE A 101 3.10 16.74 -12.90
CA ILE A 101 2.30 17.35 -11.83
C ILE A 101 2.74 18.81 -11.68
N PRO A 102 1.85 19.79 -11.95
CA PRO A 102 2.15 21.19 -11.70
C PRO A 102 2.46 21.42 -10.21
N PRO A 103 3.51 22.18 -9.82
CA PRO A 103 3.89 22.37 -8.42
C PRO A 103 2.77 22.90 -7.54
N LYS A 104 1.87 23.73 -8.11
CA LYS A 104 0.68 24.25 -7.42
C LYS A 104 -0.33 23.17 -6.99
N ASN A 105 -0.29 21.99 -7.62
CA ASN A 105 -1.19 20.87 -7.34
C ASN A 105 -0.61 19.88 -6.32
N LEU A 106 0.68 20.02 -5.97
CA LEU A 106 1.38 19.07 -5.10
C LEU A 106 0.71 18.98 -3.72
N ALA A 107 0.46 20.12 -3.08
CA ALA A 107 -0.21 20.18 -1.77
C ALA A 107 -1.70 19.82 -1.81
N ALA A 108 -2.25 19.56 -2.99
CA ALA A 108 -3.62 19.09 -3.21
C ALA A 108 -3.63 17.66 -3.79
N THR A 109 -2.52 16.93 -3.72
CA THR A 109 -2.37 15.55 -4.19
C THR A 109 -1.81 14.70 -3.06
N ASP A 110 -2.47 13.59 -2.76
CA ASP A 110 -2.09 12.73 -1.65
C ASP A 110 -0.73 12.04 -1.84
N THR A 111 0.01 11.88 -0.75
CA THR A 111 1.33 11.21 -0.69
C THR A 111 1.32 9.82 -1.32
N SER A 112 0.29 9.01 -1.06
CA SER A 112 0.15 7.67 -1.64
C SER A 112 0.03 7.72 -3.17
N GLN A 113 -0.60 8.75 -3.73
CA GLN A 113 -0.68 8.92 -5.19
C GLN A 113 0.68 9.26 -5.80
N LEU A 114 1.44 10.16 -5.16
CA LEU A 114 2.74 10.63 -5.64
C LEU A 114 3.81 9.53 -5.55
N LEU A 115 3.98 8.96 -4.37
CA LEU A 115 5.02 7.97 -4.12
C LEU A 115 4.77 6.64 -4.85
N SER A 116 3.51 6.31 -5.11
CA SER A 116 3.18 5.15 -5.96
C SER A 116 3.65 5.31 -7.41
N MET A 117 3.78 6.54 -7.92
CA MET A 117 4.34 6.76 -9.26
C MET A 117 5.84 6.44 -9.32
N LEU A 118 6.60 6.80 -8.27
CA LEU A 118 8.02 6.43 -8.13
C LEU A 118 8.20 4.91 -8.10
N VAL A 119 7.39 4.21 -7.28
CA VAL A 119 7.47 2.75 -7.19
C VAL A 119 7.08 2.08 -8.51
N ALA A 120 6.08 2.61 -9.21
CA ALA A 120 5.71 2.11 -10.53
C ALA A 120 6.83 2.30 -11.57
N GLU A 121 7.55 3.43 -11.53
CA GLU A 121 8.76 3.65 -12.35
C GLU A 121 9.80 2.55 -12.08
N GLN A 122 10.16 2.32 -10.81
CA GLN A 122 11.10 1.26 -10.42
C GLN A 122 10.65 -0.11 -10.96
N VAL A 123 9.37 -0.47 -10.83
CA VAL A 123 8.83 -1.73 -11.33
C VAL A 123 8.97 -1.85 -12.83
N LEU A 124 8.62 -0.79 -13.57
CA LEU A 124 8.66 -0.77 -15.03
C LEU A 124 10.10 -0.83 -15.56
N GLU A 125 11.03 -0.13 -14.91
CA GLU A 125 12.46 -0.21 -15.19
C GLU A 125 13.01 -1.62 -14.93
N ASN A 126 12.67 -2.22 -13.79
CA ASN A 126 13.07 -3.59 -13.47
C ASN A 126 12.46 -4.62 -14.44
N ALA A 127 11.20 -4.43 -14.84
CA ALA A 127 10.48 -5.34 -15.71
C ALA A 127 10.94 -5.31 -17.18
N PHE A 128 11.28 -4.12 -17.68
CA PHE A 128 11.49 -3.90 -19.11
C PHE A 128 12.85 -3.30 -19.45
N ASN A 129 13.67 -2.92 -18.48
CA ASN A 129 15.01 -2.37 -18.68
C ASN A 129 15.04 -1.23 -19.73
N GLY A 130 14.10 -0.28 -19.60
CA GLY A 130 13.92 0.84 -20.52
C GLY A 130 13.19 0.52 -21.85
N GLN A 131 12.72 -0.71 -22.03
CA GLN A 131 12.05 -1.17 -23.27
C GLN A 131 10.53 -1.12 -23.19
N LEU A 132 9.95 -0.36 -22.25
CA LEU A 132 8.49 -0.22 -22.11
C LEU A 132 7.81 0.24 -23.41
N LYS A 133 8.46 1.09 -24.19
CA LYS A 133 7.97 1.58 -25.49
C LYS A 133 7.80 0.49 -26.55
N ASP A 134 8.50 -0.64 -26.40
CA ASP A 134 8.46 -1.76 -27.34
C ASP A 134 7.38 -2.79 -26.94
N MET A 135 6.71 -2.57 -25.80
CA MET A 135 5.64 -3.40 -25.29
C MET A 135 4.27 -2.91 -25.77
N ASP A 136 3.30 -3.83 -25.87
CA ASP A 136 1.90 -3.45 -26.03
C ASP A 136 1.34 -2.91 -24.72
N ARG A 137 1.44 -1.58 -24.53
CA ARG A 137 1.01 -0.90 -23.31
C ARG A 137 -0.51 -0.96 -23.10
N SER A 138 -1.30 -1.23 -24.15
CA SER A 138 -2.75 -1.42 -24.02
C SER A 138 -3.13 -2.69 -23.24
N ARG A 139 -2.14 -3.58 -23.02
CA ARG A 139 -2.28 -4.89 -22.38
C ARG A 139 -1.58 -4.96 -21.02
N ILE A 140 -1.21 -3.80 -20.46
CA ILE A 140 -0.58 -3.66 -19.15
C ILE A 140 -1.59 -3.07 -18.19
N SER A 141 -1.92 -3.81 -17.14
CA SER A 141 -2.89 -3.40 -16.11
C SER A 141 -2.22 -3.01 -14.81
N VAL A 142 -2.90 -2.19 -14.00
CA VAL A 142 -2.43 -1.70 -12.71
C VAL A 142 -3.50 -1.94 -11.64
N ILE A 143 -3.25 -2.87 -10.73
CA ILE A 143 -4.21 -3.23 -9.67
C ILE A 143 -3.52 -3.04 -8.33
N MET A 144 -4.02 -2.13 -7.50
CA MET A 144 -3.38 -1.80 -6.22
C MET A 144 -4.31 -1.99 -5.03
N GLY A 145 -3.76 -2.52 -3.94
CA GLY A 145 -4.38 -2.44 -2.63
C GLY A 145 -4.21 -1.05 -2.05
N VAL A 146 -5.29 -0.30 -1.87
CA VAL A 146 -5.27 1.07 -1.32
C VAL A 146 -6.45 1.18 -0.36
N ALA A 147 -6.20 1.66 0.86
CA ALA A 147 -7.25 1.87 1.84
C ALA A 147 -8.27 2.91 1.34
N ALA A 148 -9.54 2.75 1.71
CA ALA A 148 -10.62 3.65 1.29
C ALA A 148 -10.41 5.13 1.70
N GLY A 149 -9.59 5.40 2.72
CA GLY A 149 -9.24 6.74 3.17
C GLY A 149 -7.76 7.04 3.01
N LEU A 150 -7.44 7.94 2.08
CA LEU A 150 -6.11 8.53 1.99
C LEU A 150 -5.91 9.61 3.07
N GLU A 151 -4.67 10.01 3.32
CA GLU A 151 -4.30 11.02 4.33
C GLU A 151 -4.99 12.36 4.07
N LEU A 152 -4.92 12.84 2.82
CA LEU A 152 -5.46 14.13 2.39
C LEU A 152 -6.98 14.24 2.60
N LEU A 153 -7.71 13.12 2.59
CA LEU A 153 -9.15 13.13 2.86
C LEU A 153 -9.44 13.67 4.26
N GLY A 154 -8.68 13.23 5.26
CA GLY A 154 -8.85 13.67 6.66
C GLY A 154 -8.53 15.16 6.82
N GLU A 155 -7.41 15.60 6.23
CA GLU A 155 -7.00 17.00 6.23
C GLU A 155 -8.04 17.93 5.62
N MET A 156 -8.54 17.55 4.43
CA MET A 156 -9.48 18.36 3.67
C MET A 156 -10.88 18.37 4.32
N ALA A 157 -11.30 17.25 4.92
CA ALA A 157 -12.51 17.18 5.73
C ALA A 157 -12.42 18.09 6.97
N ASN A 158 -11.28 18.10 7.67
CA ASN A 158 -11.05 18.99 8.81
C ASN A 158 -11.17 20.46 8.41
N ARG A 159 -10.71 20.84 7.22
CA ARG A 159 -10.87 22.22 6.74
C ARG A 159 -12.33 22.65 6.58
N LEU A 160 -13.24 21.72 6.26
CA LEU A 160 -14.66 22.02 6.05
C LEU A 160 -15.45 22.22 7.34
N VAL A 161 -14.96 21.74 8.49
CA VAL A 161 -15.63 21.93 9.78
C VAL A 161 -15.38 23.28 10.44
N LYS A 162 -14.73 24.23 9.74
CA LYS A 162 -14.53 25.62 10.17
C LYS A 162 -15.79 26.26 10.81
N PRO A 163 -17.01 26.11 10.26
CA PRO A 163 -18.20 26.71 10.87
C PRO A 163 -18.44 26.26 12.33
N ASN A 164 -18.06 25.04 12.68
CA ASN A 164 -18.19 24.52 14.05
C ASN A 164 -17.21 25.21 14.99
N TRP A 165 -15.97 25.44 14.55
CA TRP A 165 -14.97 26.18 15.34
C TRP A 165 -15.38 27.63 15.54
N VAL A 166 -15.86 28.30 14.47
CA VAL A 166 -16.37 29.67 14.54
C VAL A 166 -17.52 29.77 15.54
N LYS A 167 -18.48 28.83 15.47
CA LYS A 167 -19.60 28.77 16.41
C LYS A 167 -19.11 28.63 17.85
N GLY A 168 -18.24 27.66 18.13
CA GLY A 168 -17.73 27.42 19.47
C GLY A 168 -16.95 28.61 20.05
N MET A 169 -16.13 29.28 19.23
CA MET A 169 -15.39 30.46 19.68
C MET A 169 -16.30 31.67 19.96
N ARG A 170 -17.34 31.88 19.14
CA ARG A 170 -18.35 32.91 19.40
C ARG A 170 -19.16 32.64 20.66
N GLU A 171 -19.56 31.38 20.87
CA GLU A 171 -20.27 30.96 22.09
C GLU A 171 -19.39 31.11 23.35
N ALA A 172 -18.07 31.02 23.21
CA ALA A 172 -17.11 31.31 24.27
C ALA A 172 -16.85 32.82 24.48
N GLY A 173 -17.43 33.70 23.66
CA GLY A 173 -17.36 35.15 23.82
C GLY A 173 -16.11 35.83 23.23
N LEU A 174 -15.39 35.17 22.31
CA LEU A 174 -14.26 35.79 21.60
C LEU A 174 -14.75 36.91 20.67
N ALA A 175 -13.95 37.96 20.51
CA ALA A 175 -14.26 39.05 19.58
C ALA A 175 -14.18 38.57 18.11
N GLU A 176 -14.98 39.17 17.22
CA GLU A 176 -15.08 38.70 15.82
C GLU A 176 -13.74 38.75 15.07
N ASP A 177 -12.91 39.76 15.32
CA ASP A 177 -11.57 39.89 14.75
C ASP A 177 -10.62 38.80 15.25
N GLU A 178 -10.71 38.42 16.52
CA GLU A 178 -9.95 37.29 17.10
C GLU A 178 -10.39 35.96 16.47
N VAL A 179 -11.70 35.73 16.34
CA VAL A 179 -12.27 34.52 15.72
C VAL A 179 -11.79 34.38 14.26
N GLU A 180 -11.81 35.48 13.50
CA GLU A 180 -11.35 35.51 12.12
C GLU A 180 -9.84 35.22 12.00
N ASP A 181 -9.01 35.83 12.86
CA ASP A 181 -7.56 35.61 12.85
C ASP A 181 -7.21 34.16 13.22
N ILE A 182 -7.82 33.61 14.28
CA ILE A 182 -7.61 32.22 14.71
C ILE A 182 -8.01 31.26 13.57
N CYS A 183 -9.20 31.44 13.00
CA CYS A 183 -9.65 30.62 11.88
C CYS A 183 -8.70 30.71 10.68
N LYS A 184 -8.21 31.90 10.37
CA LYS A 184 -7.27 32.11 9.26
C LYS A 184 -5.96 31.36 9.50
N ARG A 185 -5.42 31.39 10.73
CA ARG A 185 -4.20 30.64 11.11
C ARG A 185 -4.42 29.13 11.03
N ILE A 186 -5.53 28.61 11.57
CA ILE A 186 -5.87 27.19 11.48
C ILE A 186 -5.99 26.78 10.01
N MET A 187 -6.72 27.54 9.19
CA MET A 187 -6.85 27.25 7.77
C MET A 187 -5.54 27.40 6.98
N ALA A 188 -4.56 28.16 7.45
CA ALA A 188 -3.27 28.29 6.78
C ALA A 188 -2.38 27.05 6.92
N THR A 189 -2.72 26.11 7.83
CA THR A 189 -1.96 24.86 8.02
C THR A 189 -2.10 23.86 6.87
N HIS A 190 -3.13 24.02 6.03
CA HIS A 190 -3.39 23.15 4.89
C HIS A 190 -3.67 23.95 3.62
N ALA A 191 -3.48 23.35 2.46
CA ALA A 191 -3.82 23.97 1.18
C ALA A 191 -5.33 24.28 1.08
N PRO A 192 -5.72 25.33 0.34
CA PRO A 192 -7.13 25.59 0.06
C PRO A 192 -7.69 24.56 -0.93
N TRP A 193 -8.97 24.23 -0.74
CA TRP A 193 -9.76 23.49 -1.73
C TRP A 193 -9.70 24.18 -3.09
N ASN A 194 -9.39 23.40 -4.12
CA ASN A 194 -9.34 23.81 -5.52
C ASN A 194 -9.73 22.64 -6.44
N GLU A 195 -9.71 22.86 -7.76
CA GLU A 195 -10.09 21.83 -8.73
C GLU A 195 -9.27 20.54 -8.68
N SER A 196 -8.05 20.58 -8.13
CA SER A 196 -7.16 19.42 -8.01
C SER A 196 -7.36 18.64 -6.71
N THR A 197 -7.97 19.25 -5.69
CA THR A 197 -8.13 18.63 -4.36
C THR A 197 -8.96 17.36 -4.42
N PHE A 198 -10.10 17.39 -5.11
CA PHE A 198 -10.99 16.22 -5.15
C PHE A 198 -10.33 15.01 -5.83
N PRO A 199 -9.75 15.11 -7.05
CA PRO A 199 -8.96 14.01 -7.61
C PRO A 199 -7.79 13.59 -6.72
N GLY A 200 -7.14 14.54 -6.05
CA GLY A 200 -5.98 14.30 -5.21
C GLY A 200 -6.24 13.51 -3.93
N LEU A 201 -7.48 13.44 -3.44
CA LEU A 201 -7.84 12.69 -2.22
C LEU A 201 -8.46 11.30 -2.50
N LEU A 202 -8.66 10.93 -3.76
CA LEU A 202 -9.33 9.69 -4.13
C LEU A 202 -8.36 8.49 -4.20
N GLY A 203 -8.70 7.38 -3.53
CA GLY A 203 -7.89 6.15 -3.55
C GLY A 203 -7.73 5.55 -4.95
N ASN A 204 -8.79 5.53 -5.76
CA ASN A 204 -8.72 4.98 -7.13
C ASN A 204 -7.80 5.78 -8.08
N VAL A 205 -7.50 7.04 -7.75
CA VAL A 205 -6.60 7.88 -8.55
C VAL A 205 -5.13 7.45 -8.37
N VAL A 206 -4.79 6.67 -7.33
CA VAL A 206 -3.45 6.05 -7.19
C VAL A 206 -3.12 5.21 -8.44
N THR A 207 -3.99 4.29 -8.83
CA THR A 207 -3.80 3.49 -10.05
C THR A 207 -4.03 4.30 -11.33
N GLY A 208 -4.99 5.23 -11.29
CA GLY A 208 -5.30 6.08 -12.43
C GLY A 208 -4.12 6.95 -12.87
N ARG A 209 -3.36 7.53 -11.93
CA ARG A 209 -2.16 8.34 -12.23
C ARG A 209 -1.03 7.50 -12.81
N ILE A 210 -0.77 6.32 -12.26
CA ILE A 210 0.23 5.39 -12.81
C ILE A 210 -0.14 5.06 -14.26
N ALA A 211 -1.38 4.63 -14.50
CA ALA A 211 -1.84 4.26 -15.84
C ALA A 211 -1.78 5.44 -16.82
N ASN A 212 -2.19 6.64 -16.38
CA ASN A 212 -2.18 7.84 -17.22
C ASN A 212 -0.75 8.30 -17.57
N TYR A 213 0.15 8.32 -16.59
CA TYR A 213 1.50 8.82 -16.79
C TYR A 213 2.35 7.88 -17.66
N PHE A 214 2.30 6.58 -17.39
CA PHE A 214 3.04 5.57 -18.17
C PHE A 214 2.30 5.09 -19.43
N ASP A 215 1.11 5.65 -19.72
CA ASP A 215 0.27 5.34 -20.87
C ASP A 215 -0.05 3.84 -20.96
N LEU A 216 -0.56 3.29 -19.86
CA LEU A 216 -0.95 1.88 -19.70
C LEU A 216 -2.47 1.76 -19.92
N GLY A 217 -2.86 1.01 -20.94
CA GLY A 217 -4.26 0.92 -21.40
C GLY A 217 -5.04 -0.28 -20.88
N GLY A 218 -4.45 -1.12 -20.02
CA GLY A 218 -5.16 -2.20 -19.35
C GLY A 218 -6.10 -1.69 -18.26
N ILE A 219 -6.69 -2.61 -17.49
CA ILE A 219 -7.52 -2.24 -16.34
C ILE A 219 -6.66 -1.52 -15.30
N ASN A 220 -7.18 -0.41 -14.75
CA ASN A 220 -6.63 0.22 -13.57
C ASN A 220 -7.72 0.29 -12.49
N CYS A 221 -7.47 -0.32 -11.34
CA CYS A 221 -8.43 -0.31 -10.24
C CYS A 221 -7.76 -0.53 -8.89
N THR A 222 -8.49 -0.15 -7.84
CA THR A 222 -8.07 -0.39 -6.46
C THR A 222 -8.92 -1.47 -5.81
N SER A 223 -8.34 -2.15 -4.83
CA SER A 223 -9.04 -3.09 -3.96
C SER A 223 -8.83 -2.67 -2.51
N ASP A 224 -9.91 -2.65 -1.74
CA ASP A 224 -9.83 -2.54 -0.28
C ASP A 224 -10.32 -3.85 0.36
N ALA A 225 -9.37 -4.57 0.94
CA ALA A 225 -9.60 -5.73 1.78
C ALA A 225 -8.82 -5.57 3.10
N ALA A 226 -8.73 -4.34 3.61
CA ALA A 226 -7.92 -3.97 4.77
C ALA A 226 -6.48 -4.52 4.65
N CYS A 227 -5.98 -5.24 5.66
CA CYS A 227 -4.63 -5.81 5.67
C CYS A 227 -4.34 -6.81 4.52
N ALA A 228 -5.37 -7.31 3.84
CA ALA A 228 -5.22 -8.25 2.72
C ALA A 228 -5.27 -7.58 1.34
N SER A 229 -5.34 -6.24 1.27
CA SER A 229 -5.56 -5.50 0.02
C SER A 229 -4.54 -5.79 -1.08
N SER A 230 -3.24 -5.89 -0.73
CA SER A 230 -2.19 -6.22 -1.70
C SER A 230 -2.31 -7.63 -2.27
N PHE A 231 -2.72 -8.60 -1.45
CA PHE A 231 -3.01 -9.97 -1.91
C PHE A 231 -4.30 -10.05 -2.72
N SER A 232 -5.32 -9.27 -2.38
CA SER A 232 -6.54 -9.14 -3.19
C SER A 232 -6.21 -8.59 -4.58
N ALA A 233 -5.40 -7.54 -4.65
CA ALA A 233 -4.91 -6.96 -5.90
C ALA A 233 -4.11 -7.99 -6.73
N LEU A 234 -3.20 -8.73 -6.09
CA LEU A 234 -2.47 -9.82 -6.74
C LEU A 234 -3.41 -10.91 -7.27
N SER A 235 -4.39 -11.34 -6.48
CA SER A 235 -5.37 -12.35 -6.89
C SER A 235 -6.18 -11.90 -8.09
N GLN A 236 -6.58 -10.63 -8.14
CA GLN A 236 -7.27 -10.05 -9.29
C GLN A 236 -6.35 -10.01 -10.52
N GLY A 237 -5.09 -9.60 -10.35
CA GLY A 237 -4.09 -9.59 -11.41
C GLY A 237 -3.79 -10.99 -11.99
N LEU A 238 -3.74 -12.01 -11.14
CA LEU A 238 -3.61 -13.39 -11.61
C LEU A 238 -4.79 -13.80 -12.48
N ASN A 239 -6.03 -13.46 -12.07
CA ASN A 239 -7.21 -13.73 -12.88
C ASN A 239 -7.16 -13.00 -14.23
N GLU A 240 -6.76 -11.73 -14.24
CA GLU A 240 -6.59 -10.91 -15.45
C GLU A 240 -5.61 -11.53 -16.47
N LEU A 241 -4.50 -12.09 -15.96
CA LEU A 241 -3.54 -12.84 -16.77
C LEU A 241 -4.13 -14.17 -17.27
N TYR A 242 -4.83 -14.91 -16.43
CA TYR A 242 -5.38 -16.23 -16.78
C TYR A 242 -6.54 -16.14 -17.78
N THR A 243 -7.37 -15.10 -17.71
CA THR A 243 -8.40 -14.83 -18.73
C THR A 243 -7.80 -14.31 -20.03
N GLY A 244 -6.53 -13.89 -20.02
CA GLY A 244 -5.89 -13.24 -21.15
C GLY A 244 -6.41 -11.83 -21.40
N ALA A 245 -7.03 -11.17 -20.40
CA ALA A 245 -7.42 -9.78 -20.48
C ALA A 245 -6.20 -8.82 -20.43
N SER A 246 -5.10 -9.27 -19.82
CA SER A 246 -3.81 -8.56 -19.82
C SER A 246 -2.64 -9.50 -20.12
N ASP A 247 -1.54 -8.93 -20.60
CA ASP A 247 -0.27 -9.65 -20.80
C ASP A 247 0.72 -9.39 -19.66
N VAL A 248 0.60 -8.23 -19.00
CA VAL A 248 1.34 -7.87 -17.79
C VAL A 248 0.39 -7.20 -16.81
N VAL A 249 0.54 -7.49 -15.52
CA VAL A 249 -0.17 -6.77 -14.46
C VAL A 249 0.84 -6.26 -13.45
N ILE A 250 0.75 -4.98 -13.12
CA ILE A 250 1.38 -4.39 -11.94
C ILE A 250 0.42 -4.59 -10.77
N ALA A 251 0.82 -5.36 -9.77
CA ALA A 251 0.03 -5.66 -8.58
C ALA A 251 0.80 -5.25 -7.33
N GLY A 252 0.13 -4.67 -6.33
CA GLY A 252 0.81 -4.19 -5.14
C GLY A 252 -0.11 -3.62 -4.08
N GLY A 253 0.46 -2.87 -3.15
CA GLY A 253 -0.28 -2.09 -2.16
C GLY A 253 0.46 -0.82 -1.77
N ALA A 254 -0.29 0.18 -1.33
CA ALA A 254 0.24 1.45 -0.83
C ALA A 254 -0.47 1.84 0.47
N ASP A 255 0.32 2.14 1.49
CA ASP A 255 -0.12 2.74 2.74
C ASP A 255 0.93 3.77 3.17
N THR A 256 0.57 5.05 3.11
CA THR A 256 1.43 6.17 3.57
C THR A 256 0.76 6.96 4.68
N ASN A 257 -0.31 6.42 5.28
CA ASN A 257 -1.09 7.15 6.27
C ASN A 257 -0.85 6.49 7.62
N ASN A 258 0.08 7.03 8.42
CA ASN A 258 0.22 6.68 9.83
C ASN A 258 0.04 7.90 10.74
N GLY A 259 -0.96 8.73 10.44
CA GLY A 259 -1.29 9.91 11.24
C GLY A 259 -2.02 9.60 12.56
N PRO A 260 -2.31 10.65 13.36
CA PRO A 260 -2.99 10.53 14.66
C PRO A 260 -4.31 9.75 14.60
N PHE A 261 -5.04 9.90 13.51
CA PHE A 261 -6.33 9.25 13.28
C PHE A 261 -6.24 7.73 13.41
N LEU A 262 -5.24 7.10 12.79
CA LEU A 262 -5.07 5.64 12.83
C LEU A 262 -4.49 5.16 14.15
N PHE A 263 -3.53 5.90 14.72
CA PHE A 263 -3.00 5.60 16.06
C PHE A 263 -4.10 5.56 17.12
N VAL A 264 -5.00 6.55 17.13
CA VAL A 264 -6.14 6.59 18.05
C VAL A 264 -7.12 5.46 17.73
N SER A 265 -7.48 5.25 16.46
CA SER A 265 -8.43 4.21 16.05
C SER A 265 -7.99 2.80 16.49
N PHE A 266 -6.72 2.46 16.30
CA PHE A 266 -6.18 1.16 16.72
C PHE A 266 -5.89 1.07 18.21
N SER A 267 -5.66 2.20 18.90
CA SER A 267 -5.65 2.22 20.36
C SER A 267 -7.03 1.96 20.96
N LYS A 268 -8.10 2.46 20.34
CA LYS A 268 -9.49 2.24 20.80
C LYS A 268 -10.08 0.90 20.37
N THR A 269 -9.47 0.23 19.40
CA THR A 269 -9.79 -1.16 19.01
C THR A 269 -8.81 -2.17 19.63
N PRO A 270 -8.30 -1.86 20.84
CA PRO A 270 -7.01 -2.30 21.42
C PRO A 270 -6.15 -3.26 20.58
N ALA A 271 -5.69 -2.78 19.42
CA ALA A 271 -4.89 -3.56 18.48
C ALA A 271 -3.38 -3.29 18.62
N LEU A 272 -3.00 -2.10 19.09
CA LEU A 272 -1.60 -1.71 19.22
C LEU A 272 -0.92 -2.42 20.41
N SER A 273 0.39 -2.60 20.33
CA SER A 273 1.20 -3.14 21.42
C SER A 273 1.38 -2.10 22.54
N PRO A 274 1.00 -2.39 23.80
CA PRO A 274 1.28 -1.52 24.94
C PRO A 274 2.78 -1.38 25.25
N THR A 275 3.60 -2.34 24.81
CA THR A 275 5.06 -2.25 24.90
C THR A 275 5.70 -1.58 23.68
N HIS A 276 4.87 -1.04 22.77
CA HIS A 276 5.25 -0.25 21.60
C HIS A 276 6.17 -1.01 20.62
N ASP A 277 5.97 -2.32 20.51
CA ASP A 277 6.86 -3.17 19.71
C ASP A 277 6.10 -4.36 19.13
N CYS A 278 6.54 -4.84 17.98
CA CYS A 278 5.88 -5.94 17.28
C CYS A 278 6.70 -7.22 17.48
N ARG A 279 6.11 -8.23 18.13
CA ARG A 279 6.80 -9.49 18.44
C ARG A 279 6.06 -10.70 17.87
N PRO A 280 6.01 -10.88 16.55
CA PRO A 280 5.32 -12.02 15.94
C PRO A 280 5.80 -13.34 16.53
N PHE A 281 4.85 -14.20 16.93
CA PHE A 281 5.09 -15.55 17.46
C PHE A 281 5.84 -15.63 18.80
N SER A 282 6.14 -14.50 19.45
CA SER A 282 6.73 -14.47 20.79
C SER A 282 5.70 -14.78 21.88
N ASP A 283 6.14 -15.35 23.01
CA ASP A 283 5.33 -15.47 24.23
C ASP A 283 5.03 -14.10 24.87
N LYS A 284 5.79 -13.07 24.48
CA LYS A 284 5.59 -11.65 24.84
C LYS A 284 4.85 -10.84 23.76
N ALA A 285 4.16 -11.50 22.82
CA ALA A 285 3.34 -10.82 21.83
C ALA A 285 2.12 -10.17 22.51
N ASP A 286 1.95 -8.87 22.34
CA ASP A 286 0.93 -8.07 23.04
C ASP A 286 0.20 -7.06 22.13
N GLY A 287 0.42 -7.11 20.82
CA GLY A 287 -0.25 -6.27 19.83
C GLY A 287 0.62 -6.04 18.60
N MET A 288 0.15 -5.17 17.70
CA MET A 288 0.89 -4.74 16.52
C MET A 288 1.44 -3.31 16.69
N VAL A 289 2.31 -2.91 15.77
CA VAL A 289 2.68 -1.50 15.56
C VAL A 289 2.31 -1.13 14.12
N LEU A 290 2.07 0.15 13.89
CA LEU A 290 1.74 0.65 12.55
C LEU A 290 3.02 0.82 11.73
N GLY A 291 2.89 0.59 10.43
CA GLY A 291 3.98 0.70 9.46
C GLY A 291 3.47 1.28 8.15
N GLU A 292 4.25 2.16 7.53
CA GLU A 292 4.00 2.67 6.19
C GLU A 292 4.73 1.80 5.16
N GLY A 293 4.30 1.84 3.92
CA GLY A 293 4.97 1.14 2.84
C GLY A 293 4.21 1.16 1.52
N ILE A 294 4.99 1.15 0.44
CA ILE A 294 4.49 0.93 -0.91
C ILE A 294 5.30 -0.19 -1.52
N GLY A 295 4.63 -1.23 -2.01
CA GLY A 295 5.28 -2.37 -2.66
C GLY A 295 4.50 -2.80 -3.88
N MET A 296 5.21 -3.02 -4.98
CA MET A 296 4.61 -3.42 -6.26
C MET A 296 5.46 -4.47 -6.96
N ILE A 297 4.78 -5.34 -7.71
CA ILE A 297 5.39 -6.35 -8.56
C ILE A 297 4.73 -6.31 -9.95
N ALA A 298 5.53 -6.48 -11.00
CA ALA A 298 5.03 -6.77 -12.34
C ALA A 298 5.01 -8.28 -12.54
N ILE A 299 3.86 -8.80 -12.95
CA ILE A 299 3.65 -10.23 -13.19
C ILE A 299 3.21 -10.50 -14.63
N LYS A 300 3.66 -11.64 -15.18
CA LYS A 300 3.34 -12.09 -16.54
C LYS A 300 3.24 -13.62 -16.59
N ARG A 301 2.40 -14.17 -17.48
CA ARG A 301 2.37 -15.62 -17.73
C ARG A 301 3.72 -16.12 -18.26
N LEU A 302 4.21 -17.23 -17.73
CA LEU A 302 5.46 -17.84 -18.14
C LEU A 302 5.29 -18.52 -19.51
N ASP A 303 5.97 -18.00 -20.53
CA ASP A 303 6.10 -18.71 -21.80
C ASP A 303 7.13 -19.82 -21.64
N ILE A 304 6.67 -21.07 -21.52
CA ILE A 304 7.52 -22.26 -21.28
C ILE A 304 8.62 -22.44 -22.35
N GLY A 305 8.50 -21.78 -23.51
CA GLY A 305 9.49 -21.80 -24.61
C GLY A 305 10.53 -20.68 -24.63
N ARG A 306 10.49 -19.67 -23.73
CA ARG A 306 11.48 -18.57 -23.70
C ARG A 306 12.19 -18.47 -22.33
N GLN A 307 13.50 -18.21 -22.44
CA GLN A 307 14.53 -18.09 -21.38
C GLN A 307 14.00 -17.94 -19.95
N ARG A 308 14.18 -19.00 -19.15
CA ARG A 308 13.92 -19.00 -17.69
C ARG A 308 14.80 -18.01 -16.92
N ASN A 309 15.97 -17.64 -17.43
CA ASN A 309 16.97 -16.81 -16.73
C ASN A 309 16.64 -15.30 -16.66
N LYS A 310 15.40 -14.87 -16.91
CA LYS A 310 14.98 -13.44 -16.87
C LYS A 310 13.93 -13.13 -15.80
N TYR A 311 13.64 -14.07 -14.91
CA TYR A 311 12.53 -13.96 -13.97
C TYR A 311 13.02 -13.95 -12.53
N LEU A 312 12.49 -13.04 -11.71
CA LEU A 312 12.85 -12.88 -10.30
C LEU A 312 12.32 -14.06 -9.45
N CYS A 313 11.06 -14.46 -9.69
CA CYS A 313 10.43 -15.58 -8.99
C CYS A 313 9.21 -16.09 -9.77
N THR A 314 8.74 -17.29 -9.44
CA THR A 314 7.51 -17.88 -9.99
C THR A 314 6.42 -17.92 -8.92
N VAL A 315 5.26 -17.34 -9.23
CA VAL A 315 4.03 -17.46 -8.44
C VAL A 315 3.27 -18.67 -8.97
N CYS A 316 3.12 -19.68 -8.13
CA CYS A 316 2.27 -20.82 -8.43
C CYS A 316 0.91 -20.68 -7.73
N PRO A 317 -0.21 -20.66 -8.46
CA PRO A 317 -1.52 -20.80 -7.84
C PRO A 317 -1.75 -22.27 -7.45
N GLY A 318 -1.58 -22.60 -6.16
CA GLY A 318 -2.13 -23.83 -5.58
C GLY A 318 -1.24 -24.52 -4.54
N PRO A 319 -1.85 -25.28 -3.60
CA PRO A 319 -1.11 -26.04 -2.60
C PRO A 319 -0.26 -27.14 -3.26
N GLY A 320 1.07 -26.98 -3.21
CA GLY A 320 2.05 -28.00 -3.61
C GLY A 320 2.91 -27.67 -4.83
N CYS A 321 2.80 -26.48 -5.42
CA CYS A 321 3.71 -26.02 -6.46
C CYS A 321 4.89 -25.31 -5.78
N ARG A 322 6.10 -25.87 -5.95
CA ARG A 322 7.30 -25.38 -5.24
C ARG A 322 7.78 -24.09 -5.91
N PRO A 323 8.03 -23.00 -5.15
CA PRO A 323 8.77 -21.87 -5.66
C PRO A 323 10.15 -22.37 -6.13
N GLN A 324 10.52 -22.09 -7.37
CA GLN A 324 11.91 -22.17 -7.79
C GLN A 324 12.46 -20.75 -7.81
N THR A 325 13.21 -20.40 -6.77
CA THR A 325 14.02 -19.19 -6.75
C THR A 325 15.16 -19.37 -7.74
N MET A 326 15.27 -18.52 -8.75
CA MET A 326 16.50 -18.35 -9.52
C MET A 326 17.20 -17.14 -8.93
N LEU A 327 18.23 -17.39 -8.12
CA LEU A 327 19.27 -16.42 -7.82
C LEU A 327 20.24 -16.35 -9.00
#